data_AF-A0A9W2X1T5-F1
#
_entry.id   AF-A0A9W2X1T5-F1
#
_cell.length_a   1.000
_cell.length_b   1.000
_cell.length_c   1.000
_cell.angle_alpha   90.00
_cell.angle_beta   90.00
_cell.angle_gamma   90.00
#
_symmetry.space_group_name_H-M   'P 1'
#
loop_
_entity.id
_entity.type
_entity.pdbx_description
1 polymer ?
#
loop_
_entity_poly.entity_id
_entity_poly.type
_entity_poly.pdbx_seq_one_letter_code
_entity_poly.pdbx_strand_id
1 'polypeptide(L)'
;MNDNFYPSVTWAVPVSESNVAKLTNIYRDQSFITWLVATNTATNDMIILQTLHWRMQLGIEVNPNRPLGQRARLREPIAQDQPKILSKNEPIPPSALVKPNANDAQVLMWRPKYGPALVVIPPKHR
;
A
#
# COMPACT_ATOMS: atom_id res chain seq x y z
N MET A 1 2.46 -1.63 -18.61
CA MET A 1 2.72 -2.32 -17.34
C MET A 1 1.68 -1.81 -16.36
N ASN A 2 0.72 -2.64 -15.99
CA ASN A 2 -0.40 -2.22 -15.16
C ASN A 2 0.12 -2.10 -13.71
N ASP A 3 0.21 -0.89 -13.16
CA ASP A 3 0.60 -0.64 -11.77
C ASP A 3 -0.57 -0.95 -10.81
N ASN A 4 -1.34 -1.98 -11.16
CA ASN A 4 -2.44 -2.44 -10.35
C ASN A 4 -1.84 -3.22 -9.19
N PHE A 5 -2.18 -2.76 -8.00
CA PHE A 5 -2.00 -3.51 -6.77
C PHE A 5 -2.65 -4.89 -6.95
N TYR A 6 -1.86 -5.97 -6.93
CA TYR A 6 -2.39 -7.34 -6.98
C TYR A 6 -2.79 -7.71 -5.54
N PRO A 7 -4.08 -7.64 -5.17
CA PRO A 7 -4.48 -7.64 -3.76
C PRO A 7 -4.65 -9.08 -3.25
N SER A 8 -3.70 -9.98 -3.52
CA SER A 8 -3.71 -11.30 -2.88
C SER A 8 -2.93 -11.23 -1.56
N VAL A 9 -3.53 -11.78 -0.51
CA VAL A 9 -2.89 -11.93 0.79
C VAL A 9 -2.71 -13.41 1.06
N THR A 10 -1.48 -13.81 1.43
CA THR A 10 -1.18 -15.20 1.79
C THR A 10 -1.73 -15.50 3.17
N TRP A 11 -2.45 -16.63 3.28
CA TRP A 11 -3.07 -17.08 4.55
C TRP A 11 -2.09 -17.82 5.46
N ALA A 12 -1.08 -18.46 4.86
CA ALA A 12 0.00 -19.14 5.54
C ALA A 12 1.15 -18.18 5.88
N VAL A 13 2.00 -18.59 6.83
CA VAL A 13 3.22 -17.85 7.15
C VAL A 13 4.18 -17.94 5.95
N PRO A 14 4.60 -16.83 5.34
CA PRO A 14 5.37 -16.86 4.09
C PRO A 14 6.71 -17.59 4.16
N VAL A 15 7.27 -17.74 5.38
CA VAL A 15 8.56 -18.38 5.65
C VAL A 15 8.42 -19.79 6.24
N SER A 16 7.23 -20.37 6.23
CA SER A 16 6.94 -21.70 6.79
C SER A 16 6.53 -22.67 5.69
N GLU A 17 6.94 -23.94 5.81
CA GLU A 17 6.48 -25.03 4.94
C GLU A 17 5.06 -25.53 5.29
N SER A 18 4.42 -24.95 6.30
CA SER A 18 3.07 -25.34 6.71
C SER A 18 1.99 -24.74 5.81
N ASN A 19 1.11 -25.60 5.29
CA ASN A 19 -0.10 -25.19 4.56
C ASN A 19 -1.27 -24.79 5.47
N VAL A 20 -1.03 -24.63 6.78
CA VAL A 20 -2.08 -24.24 7.73
C VAL A 20 -2.30 -22.74 7.65
N ALA A 21 -3.55 -22.32 7.45
CA ALA A 21 -3.93 -20.91 7.51
C ALA A 21 -3.72 -20.36 8.94
N LYS A 22 -2.95 -19.27 9.05
CA LYS A 22 -2.61 -18.60 10.32
C LYS A 22 -2.92 -17.11 10.32
N LEU A 23 -3.38 -16.55 9.19
CA LEU A 23 -3.78 -15.15 9.11
C LEU A 23 -5.00 -14.87 9.98
N THR A 24 -4.84 -14.00 10.98
CA THR A 24 -5.94 -13.56 11.86
C THR A 24 -6.32 -12.11 11.63
N ASN A 25 -5.41 -11.28 11.12
CA ASN A 25 -5.63 -9.85 10.94
C ASN A 25 -4.81 -9.30 9.77
N ILE A 26 -5.36 -8.31 9.08
CA ILE A 26 -4.66 -7.46 8.12
C ILE A 26 -4.83 -6.02 8.61
N TYR A 27 -3.71 -5.31 8.72
CA TYR A 27 -3.72 -3.87 8.95
C TYR A 27 -3.10 -3.18 7.74
N ARG A 28 -3.80 -2.18 7.19
CA ARG A 28 -3.29 -1.30 6.14
C ARG A 28 -3.36 0.12 6.65
N ASP A 29 -2.26 0.84 6.50
CA ASP A 29 -2.20 2.28 6.75
C ASP A 29 -1.38 2.87 5.62
N GLN A 30 -2.05 3.60 4.74
CA GLN A 30 -1.45 4.08 3.49
C GLN A 30 -1.86 5.53 3.29
N SER A 31 -0.87 6.38 3.03
CA SER A 31 -1.07 7.76 2.63
C SER A 31 -0.73 7.92 1.16
N PHE A 32 -1.45 8.82 0.51
CA PHE A 32 -1.33 9.08 -0.91
C PHE A 32 -1.34 10.59 -1.11
N ILE A 33 -0.41 11.05 -1.92
CA ILE A 33 -0.36 12.43 -2.39
C ILE A 33 -0.51 12.37 -3.90
N THR A 34 -1.48 13.12 -4.43
CA THR A 34 -1.77 13.19 -5.86
C THR A 34 -1.58 14.62 -6.33
N TRP A 35 -0.87 14.79 -7.44
CA TRP A 35 -0.66 16.09 -8.07
C TRP A 35 -1.40 16.13 -9.39
N LEU A 36 -2.20 17.17 -9.60
CA LEU A 36 -2.65 17.59 -10.92
C LEU A 36 -1.60 18.54 -11.49
N VAL A 37 -1.06 18.19 -12.65
CA VAL A 37 0.10 18.87 -13.26
C VAL A 37 -0.22 19.25 -14.70
N ALA A 38 0.17 20.47 -15.11
CA ALA A 38 0.26 20.85 -16.52
C ALA A 38 1.72 20.71 -16.97
N THR A 39 1.94 20.02 -18.08
CA THR A 39 3.29 19.78 -18.62
C THR A 39 3.41 20.41 -20.01
N ASN A 40 4.44 21.22 -20.21
CA ASN A 40 4.84 21.66 -21.54
C ASN A 40 5.60 20.52 -22.22
N THR A 41 5.05 19.95 -23.30
CA THR A 41 5.66 18.80 -23.97
C THR A 41 6.90 19.14 -24.80
N ALA A 42 7.12 20.41 -25.15
CA ALA A 42 8.30 20.84 -25.88
C ALA A 42 9.50 21.05 -24.94
N THR A 43 9.27 21.56 -23.72
CA THR A 43 10.34 21.86 -22.75
C THR A 43 10.43 20.86 -21.59
N ASN A 44 9.42 20.01 -21.41
CA ASN A 44 9.19 19.17 -20.22
C ASN A 44 9.00 19.95 -18.91
N ASP A 45 8.74 21.26 -18.98
CA ASP A 45 8.43 22.05 -17.79
C ASP A 45 7.09 21.61 -17.19
N MET A 46 7.04 21.46 -15.87
CA MET A 46 5.87 21.04 -15.13
C MET A 46 5.41 22.13 -14.16
N ILE A 47 4.11 22.42 -14.17
CA ILE A 47 3.46 23.34 -13.23
C ILE A 47 2.41 22.56 -12.45
N ILE A 48 2.51 22.60 -11.12
CA ILE A 48 1.54 21.97 -10.23
C ILE A 48 0.30 22.87 -10.16
N LEU A 49 -0.83 22.35 -10.63
CA LEU A 49 -2.11 23.05 -10.57
C LEU A 49 -2.79 22.84 -9.21
N GLN A 50 -2.79 21.60 -8.72
CA GLN A 50 -3.45 21.25 -7.46
C GLN A 50 -2.80 20.03 -6.81
N THR A 51 -2.65 20.04 -5.49
CA THR A 51 -2.30 18.86 -4.70
C THR A 51 -3.51 18.35 -3.90
N LEU A 52 -3.68 17.03 -3.88
CA LEU A 52 -4.63 16.31 -3.03
C LEU A 52 -3.87 15.36 -2.10
N HIS A 53 -4.34 15.23 -0.87
CA HIS A 53 -3.82 14.27 0.11
C HIS A 53 -4.95 13.41 0.67
N TRP A 54 -4.71 12.11 0.77
CA TRP A 54 -5.64 11.19 1.42
C TRP A 54 -4.87 10.10 2.21
N ARG A 55 -5.46 9.64 3.31
CA ARG A 55 -4.95 8.52 4.10
C ARG A 55 -6.05 7.49 4.28
N MET A 56 -5.72 6.24 4.00
CA MET A 56 -6.59 5.09 4.16
C MET A 56 -6.05 4.20 5.28
N GLN A 57 -6.92 3.85 6.23
CA GLN A 57 -6.60 2.95 7.33
C GLN A 57 -7.62 1.82 7.39
N LEU A 58 -7.19 0.58 7.18
CA LEU A 58 -8.06 -0.60 7.20
C LEU A 58 -7.58 -1.59 8.25
N GLY A 59 -8.45 -1.95 9.18
CA GLY A 59 -8.31 -3.15 9.99
C GLY A 59 -9.25 -4.23 9.45
N ILE A 60 -8.73 -5.41 9.14
CA ILE A 60 -9.54 -6.55 8.71
C ILE A 60 -9.24 -7.70 9.66
N GLU A 61 -10.25 -8.23 10.31
CA GLU A 61 -10.17 -9.48 11.05
C GLU A 61 -10.45 -10.65 10.13
N VAL A 62 -9.70 -11.73 10.30
CA VAL A 62 -9.79 -12.95 9.51
C VAL A 62 -9.95 -14.15 10.46
N ASN A 63 -11.01 -14.93 10.26
CA ASN A 63 -11.21 -16.22 10.93
C ASN A 63 -11.15 -17.34 9.89
N PRO A 64 -10.05 -18.11 9.82
CA PRO A 64 -9.90 -19.16 8.81
C PRO A 64 -10.86 -20.34 8.99
N ASN A 65 -11.47 -20.50 10.17
CA ASN A 65 -12.39 -21.60 10.47
C ASN A 65 -13.83 -21.32 10.00
N ARG A 66 -14.14 -20.10 9.54
CA ARG A 66 -15.46 -19.75 9.01
C ARG A 66 -15.60 -20.20 7.54
N PRO A 67 -16.83 -20.41 7.04
CA PRO A 67 -17.07 -20.68 5.62
C PRO A 67 -16.56 -19.57 4.71
N LEU A 68 -16.27 -19.90 3.44
CA LEU A 68 -15.94 -18.91 2.42
C LEU A 68 -17.05 -17.85 2.32
N GLY A 69 -16.65 -16.59 2.11
CA GLY A 69 -17.57 -15.44 2.15
C GLY A 69 -17.88 -14.89 3.54
N GLN A 70 -17.52 -15.60 4.62
CA GLN A 70 -17.79 -15.20 6.01
C GLN A 70 -16.53 -15.11 6.89
N ARG A 71 -15.34 -15.20 6.28
CA ARG A 71 -14.06 -15.24 7.01
C ARG A 71 -13.55 -13.88 7.44
N ALA A 72 -13.92 -12.82 6.73
CA ALA A 72 -13.37 -11.49 6.94
C ALA A 72 -14.41 -10.53 7.50
N ARG A 73 -14.00 -9.66 8.41
CA ARG A 73 -14.82 -8.57 8.95
C ARG A 73 -13.99 -7.30 9.01
N LEU A 74 -14.56 -6.19 8.52
CA LEU A 74 -13.96 -4.87 8.67
C LEU A 74 -14.00 -4.45 10.15
N ARG A 75 -12.85 -3.97 10.65
CA ARG A 75 -12.67 -3.32 11.95
C ARG A 75 -12.46 -1.83 11.74
N GLU A 76 -12.54 -1.09 12.83
CA GLU A 76 -12.33 0.36 12.82
C GLU A 76 -10.96 0.75 12.24
N PRO A 77 -10.86 1.91 11.57
CA PRO A 77 -11.96 2.83 11.29
C PRO A 77 -12.84 2.34 10.12
N ILE A 78 -14.15 2.26 10.32
CA ILE A 78 -15.09 1.90 9.23
C ILE A 78 -15.21 3.08 8.26
N ALA A 79 -15.35 4.29 8.79
CA ALA A 79 -15.36 5.51 7.99
C ALA A 79 -13.92 5.91 7.62
N GLN A 80 -13.70 6.17 6.33
CA GLN A 80 -12.41 6.65 5.83
C GLN A 80 -12.45 8.17 5.61
N ASP A 81 -11.33 8.83 5.88
CA ASP A 81 -11.14 10.23 5.52
C ASP A 81 -11.28 10.40 4.01
N GLN A 82 -12.09 11.37 3.59
CA GLN A 82 -12.18 11.74 2.18
C GLN A 82 -10.90 12.46 1.73
N PRO A 83 -10.51 12.32 0.46
CA PRO A 83 -9.42 13.10 -0.12
C PRO A 83 -9.60 14.60 0.11
N LYS A 84 -8.52 15.26 0.54
CA LYS A 84 -8.50 16.69 0.82
C LYS A 84 -7.69 17.41 -0.23
N ILE A 85 -8.31 18.42 -0.84
CA ILE A 85 -7.61 19.40 -1.67
C ILE A 85 -6.77 20.27 -0.72
N LEU A 86 -5.47 20.36 -0.97
CA LEU A 86 -4.59 21.18 -0.14
C LEU A 86 -4.71 22.65 -0.51
N SER A 87 -4.68 23.52 0.51
CA SER A 87 -4.68 24.97 0.33
C SER A 87 -3.38 25.50 -0.29
N LYS A 88 -2.30 24.74 -0.18
CA LYS A 88 -1.00 25.01 -0.79
C LYS A 88 -0.51 23.76 -1.49
N ASN A 89 -0.03 23.91 -2.71
CA ASN A 89 0.58 22.82 -3.47
C ASN A 89 1.89 22.39 -2.80
N GLU A 90 2.06 21.08 -2.64
CA GLU A 90 3.31 20.46 -2.19
C GLU A 90 4.19 20.14 -3.40
N PRO A 91 5.53 20.25 -3.28
CA PRO A 91 6.42 19.91 -4.39
C PRO A 91 6.34 18.41 -4.73
N ILE A 92 6.47 18.08 -6.02
CA ILE A 92 6.57 16.69 -6.45
C ILE A 92 7.96 16.17 -6.09
N PRO A 93 8.10 15.10 -5.28
CA PRO A 93 9.40 14.52 -5.00
C PRO A 93 9.96 13.88 -6.28
N PRO A 94 11.29 13.92 -6.53
CA PRO A 94 11.88 13.31 -7.72
C PRO A 94 11.52 11.83 -7.91
N SER A 95 11.34 11.08 -6.81
CA SER A 95 10.92 9.68 -6.83
C SER A 95 9.54 9.43 -7.44
N ALA A 96 8.66 10.44 -7.47
CA ALA A 96 7.35 10.33 -8.12
C ALA A 96 7.40 10.57 -9.64
N LEU A 97 8.52 11.08 -10.16
CA LEU A 97 8.71 11.43 -11.58
C LEU A 97 9.48 10.36 -12.36
N VAL A 98 10.08 9.40 -11.66
CA VAL A 98 10.94 8.37 -12.25
C VAL A 98 10.40 6.98 -11.96
N LYS A 99 10.79 6.02 -12.80
CA LYS A 99 10.76 4.62 -12.36
C LYS A 99 11.72 4.47 -11.18
N PRO A 100 11.38 3.66 -10.18
CA PRO A 100 10.50 2.50 -10.31
C PRO A 100 9.08 2.78 -9.78
N ASN A 101 8.09 2.01 -10.25
CA ASN A 101 6.71 2.19 -9.77
C ASN A 101 6.59 1.78 -8.30
N ALA A 102 5.48 2.13 -7.64
CA ALA A 102 5.31 1.84 -6.21
C ALA A 102 5.54 0.36 -5.88
N ASN A 103 5.19 -0.56 -6.78
CA ASN A 103 5.38 -2.00 -6.60
C ASN A 103 6.85 -2.44 -6.59
N ASP A 104 7.69 -1.79 -7.35
CA ASP A 104 9.12 -2.12 -7.43
C ASP A 104 9.90 -1.65 -6.18
N ALA A 105 9.38 -0.66 -5.45
CA ALA A 105 9.92 -0.20 -4.18
C ALA A 105 9.35 -0.98 -2.96
N GLN A 106 8.39 -1.89 -3.16
CA GLN A 106 7.78 -2.65 -2.06
C GLN A 106 8.73 -3.70 -1.50
N VAL A 107 8.64 -3.90 -0.18
CA VAL A 107 9.37 -4.94 0.54
C VAL A 107 8.38 -5.77 1.34
N LEU A 108 8.46 -7.10 1.24
CA LEU A 108 7.74 -7.99 2.15
C LEU A 108 8.63 -8.31 3.35
N MET A 109 8.25 -7.82 4.52
CA MET A 109 8.95 -8.05 5.78
C MET A 109 8.17 -9.04 6.65
N TRP A 110 8.79 -10.15 7.02
CA TRP A 110 8.30 -11.04 8.06
C TRP A 110 8.82 -10.59 9.42
N ARG A 111 7.91 -10.38 10.38
CA ARG A 111 8.26 -10.01 11.75
C ARG A 111 7.67 -11.06 12.70
N PRO A 112 8.44 -12.08 13.10
CA PRO A 112 7.94 -13.11 13.99
C PRO A 112 7.73 -12.57 15.40
N LYS A 113 6.92 -13.28 16.21
CA LYS A 113 6.76 -12.98 17.64
C LYS A 113 8.08 -13.10 18.41
N TYR A 114 8.94 -14.04 18.00
CA TYR A 114 10.25 -14.29 18.60
C TYR A 114 11.32 -14.32 17.50
N GLY A 115 12.48 -13.72 17.77
CA GLY A 115 13.59 -13.63 16.80
C GLY A 115 13.56 -12.36 15.94
N PRO A 116 14.54 -12.20 15.04
CA PRO A 116 14.69 -11.01 14.21
C PRO A 116 13.67 -10.94 13.07
N ALA A 117 13.41 -9.72 12.59
CA ALA A 117 12.66 -9.51 11.35
C ALA A 117 13.47 -10.00 10.14
N LEU A 118 12.77 -10.53 9.13
CA LEU A 118 13.36 -11.06 7.90
C LEU A 118 12.76 -10.35 6.69
N VAL A 119 13.61 -9.98 5.72
CA VAL A 119 13.17 -9.56 4.39
C VAL A 119 12.83 -10.83 3.61
N VAL A 120 11.54 -11.04 3.30
CA VAL A 120 11.06 -12.19 2.52
C VAL A 120 11.14 -11.88 1.02
N ILE A 121 10.72 -10.68 0.64
CA ILE A 121 10.82 -10.19 -0.74
C ILE A 121 11.54 -8.83 -0.66
N PRO A 122 12.77 -8.72 -1.20
CA PRO A 122 13.47 -7.44 -1.29
C PRO A 122 12.80 -6.52 -2.32
N PRO A 123 13.05 -5.21 -2.26
CA PRO A 123 12.60 -4.31 -3.31
C PRO A 123 13.42 -4.60 -4.58
N LYS A 124 12.82 -4.38 -5.76
CA LYS A 124 13.54 -4.53 -7.03
C LYS A 124 14.58 -3.43 -7.23
N HIS A 125 14.33 -2.27 -6.64
CA HIS A 125 15.18 -1.09 -6.70
C HIS A 125 15.26 -0.46 -5.31
N ARG A 126 16.45 0.02 -4.92
CA ARG A 126 16.70 0.64 -3.61
C ARG A 126 16.54 2.15 -3.67
#